data_AF-A0A6L5TDH4-F1
#
_entry.id   AF-A0A6L5TDH4-F1
#
_cell.length_a   1.000
_cell.length_b   1.000
_cell.length_c   1.000
_cell.angle_alpha   90.00
_cell.angle_beta   90.00
_cell.angle_gamma   90.00
#
_symmetry.space_group_name_H-M   'P 1'
#
loop_
_entity.id
_entity.type
_entity.pdbx_description
1 polymer ?
#
loop_
_entity_poly.entity_id
_entity_poly.type
_entity_poly.pdbx_seq_one_letter_code
_entity_poly.pdbx_strand_id
1 'polypeptide(L)'
;MSELREKIGWFNSETQEMIHNMPDIQLIYPEKDLVNSYMQQNRLTNMSYIQQTKNMLEAKNIGWGFNILSIFSVLLIGGYAVLREDISVGILFSMIVYVQQLYSPAVALGETYNSIKNAQPSILRISTLLENKEMVEEADFCPEGSLKGNIIISIPLRLRTM
;
A
#
# COMPACT_ATOMS: atom_id res chain seq x y z
N MET A 1 -7.61 -2.29 3.05
CA MET A 1 -6.36 -1.50 2.82
C MET A 1 -6.65 -0.05 2.46
N SER A 2 -7.57 0.27 1.56
CA SER A 2 -7.91 1.68 1.22
C SER A 2 -8.51 2.44 2.41
N GLU A 3 -9.50 1.88 3.10
CA GLU A 3 -10.23 2.57 4.19
C GLU A 3 -9.32 2.96 5.37
N LEU A 4 -8.38 2.10 5.78
CA LEU A 4 -7.42 2.48 6.83
C LEU A 4 -6.38 3.46 6.33
N ARG A 5 -5.91 3.30 5.09
CA ARG A 5 -4.97 4.26 4.50
C ARG A 5 -5.61 5.65 4.41
N GLU A 6 -6.90 5.71 4.12
CA GLU A 6 -7.71 6.93 4.13
C GLU A 6 -7.90 7.46 5.55
N LYS A 7 -8.29 6.63 6.53
CA LYS A 7 -8.39 7.03 7.95
C LYS A 7 -7.08 7.57 8.51
N ILE A 8 -5.95 6.93 8.20
CA ILE A 8 -4.61 7.40 8.58
C ILE A 8 -4.27 8.71 7.86
N GLY A 9 -4.60 8.80 6.56
CA GLY A 9 -4.39 10.02 5.78
C GLY A 9 -5.14 11.21 6.37
N TRP A 10 -6.43 11.03 6.66
CA TRP A 10 -7.27 12.04 7.30
C TRP A 10 -6.75 12.40 8.70
N PHE A 11 -6.46 11.41 9.55
CA PHE A 11 -5.93 11.64 10.90
C PHE A 11 -4.61 12.42 10.87
N ASN A 12 -3.71 12.11 9.92
CA ASN A 12 -2.45 12.83 9.75
C ASN A 12 -2.67 14.27 9.28
N SER A 13 -3.58 14.49 8.33
CA SER A 13 -3.93 15.84 7.87
C SER A 13 -4.51 16.70 8.99
N GLU A 14 -5.46 16.15 9.76
CA GLU A 14 -6.04 16.80 10.95
C GLU A 14 -4.94 17.14 11.96
N THR A 15 -4.04 16.20 12.23
CA THR A 15 -2.92 16.42 13.15
C THR A 15 -2.01 17.55 12.67
N GLN A 16 -1.72 17.62 11.37
CA GLN A 16 -0.90 18.68 10.78
C GLN A 16 -1.59 20.05 10.87
N GLU A 17 -2.88 20.12 10.58
CA GLU A 17 -3.68 21.33 10.71
C GLU A 17 -3.73 21.80 12.18
N MET A 18 -3.92 20.87 13.11
CA MET A 18 -3.95 21.16 14.54
C MET A 18 -2.60 21.67 15.05
N ILE A 19 -1.48 21.09 14.60
CA ILE A 19 -0.13 21.55 14.96
C ILE A 19 0.14 22.93 14.37
N HIS A 20 -0.21 23.16 13.10
CA HIS A 20 0.00 24.44 12.44
C HIS A 20 -0.77 25.57 13.11
N ASN A 21 -2.01 25.29 13.53
CA ASN A 21 -2.92 26.25 14.15
C ASN A 21 -2.98 26.13 15.68
N MET A 22 -2.00 25.47 16.30
CA MET A 22 -2.02 25.17 17.74
C MET A 22 -2.20 26.41 18.64
N PRO A 23 -1.54 27.56 18.37
CA PRO A 23 -1.74 28.76 19.17
C PRO A 23 -3.19 29.26 19.14
N ASP A 24 -3.83 29.22 17.96
CA ASP A 24 -5.22 29.69 17.79
C ASP A 24 -6.22 28.75 18.45
N ILE A 25 -5.99 27.44 18.35
CA ILE A 25 -6.85 26.42 18.96
C ILE A 25 -6.81 26.50 20.49
N GLN A 26 -5.63 26.74 21.08
CA GLN A 26 -5.48 26.89 22.53
C GLN A 26 -6.19 28.12 23.10
N LEU A 27 -6.42 29.15 22.27
CA LEU A 27 -7.19 30.34 22.68
C LEU A 27 -8.70 30.09 22.74
N ILE A 28 -9.19 29.11 21.99
CA ILE A 28 -10.63 28.83 21.82
C ILE A 28 -11.08 27.65 22.67
N TYR A 29 -10.23 26.63 22.83
CA TYR A 29 -10.58 25.36 23.48
C TYR A 29 -9.79 25.12 24.77
N PRO A 30 -10.45 24.62 25.84
CA PRO A 30 -9.75 24.10 27.01
C PRO A 30 -8.84 22.92 26.65
N GLU A 31 -7.62 22.91 27.18
CA GLU A 31 -6.61 21.87 26.91
C GLU A 31 -7.13 20.44 27.11
N LYS A 32 -7.93 20.22 28.17
CA LYS A 32 -8.48 18.90 28.49
C LYS A 32 -9.43 18.37 27.41
N ASP A 33 -10.25 19.23 26.84
CA ASP A 33 -11.21 18.84 25.81
C ASP A 33 -10.49 18.53 24.49
N LEU A 34 -9.49 19.35 24.14
CA LEU A 34 -8.62 19.13 23.00
C LEU A 34 -7.91 17.76 23.07
N VAL A 35 -7.30 17.47 24.23
CA VAL A 35 -6.58 16.20 24.45
C VAL A 35 -7.55 15.01 24.39
N ASN A 36 -8.74 15.13 24.99
CA ASN A 36 -9.73 14.05 24.97
C ASN A 36 -10.24 13.75 23.54
N SER A 37 -10.57 14.78 22.76
CA SER A 37 -11.00 14.63 21.38
C SER A 37 -9.91 13.98 20.51
N TYR A 38 -8.65 14.39 20.67
CA TYR A 38 -7.52 13.78 19.96
C TYR A 38 -7.31 12.31 20.36
N MET A 39 -7.34 12.00 21.67
CA MET A 39 -7.20 10.64 22.18
C MET A 39 -8.31 9.70 21.69
N GLN A 40 -9.54 10.22 21.52
CA GLN A 40 -10.64 9.46 20.95
C GLN A 40 -10.39 9.09 19.49
N GLN A 41 -9.94 10.05 18.67
CA GLN A 41 -9.60 9.80 17.25
C GLN A 41 -8.44 8.83 17.10
N ASN A 42 -7.41 8.97 17.95
CA ASN A 42 -6.30 8.04 18.00
C ASN A 42 -6.80 6.61 18.34
N ARG A 43 -7.67 6.46 19.34
CA ARG A 43 -8.23 5.16 19.72
C ARG A 43 -9.03 4.52 18.57
N LEU A 44 -9.86 5.27 17.86
CA LEU A 44 -10.62 4.77 16.71
C LEU A 44 -9.72 4.31 15.56
N THR A 45 -8.68 5.09 15.27
CA THR A 45 -7.65 4.75 14.26
C THR A 45 -6.89 3.49 14.67
N ASN A 46 -6.49 3.40 15.93
CA ASN A 46 -5.73 2.28 16.47
C ASN A 46 -6.58 0.99 16.52
N MET A 47 -7.86 1.07 16.86
CA MET A 47 -8.79 -0.06 16.77
C MET A 47 -8.94 -0.56 15.33
N SER A 48 -9.03 0.36 14.35
CA SER A 48 -9.05 0.00 12.92
C SER A 48 -7.75 -0.68 12.48
N TYR A 49 -6.62 -0.32 13.09
CA TYR A 49 -5.31 -0.95 12.88
C TYR A 49 -5.26 -2.39 13.42
N ILE A 50 -5.75 -2.59 14.65
CA ILE A 50 -5.85 -3.90 15.30
C ILE A 50 -6.78 -4.82 14.50
N GLN A 51 -7.92 -4.31 14.04
CA GLN A 51 -8.87 -5.11 13.25
C GLN A 51 -8.27 -5.58 11.92
N GLN A 52 -7.51 -4.74 11.22
CA GLN A 52 -6.82 -5.19 10.01
C GLN A 52 -5.72 -6.19 10.29
N THR A 53 -4.97 -6.00 11.37
CA THR A 53 -3.94 -6.95 11.78
C THR A 53 -4.57 -8.31 12.08
N LYS A 54 -5.73 -8.34 12.75
CA LYS A 54 -6.53 -9.56 12.97
C LYS A 54 -6.97 -10.20 11.66
N ASN A 55 -7.56 -9.44 10.73
CA ASN A 55 -7.99 -9.98 9.45
C ASN A 55 -6.81 -10.54 8.63
N MET A 56 -5.61 -9.97 8.76
CA MET A 56 -4.38 -10.49 8.13
C MET A 56 -3.87 -11.77 8.81
N LEU A 57 -3.99 -11.87 10.13
CA LEU A 57 -3.68 -13.08 10.90
C LEU A 57 -4.59 -14.25 10.50
N GLU A 58 -5.88 -13.99 10.27
CA GLU A 58 -6.83 -14.99 9.78
C GLU A 58 -6.41 -15.54 8.41
N ALA A 59 -5.94 -14.69 7.50
CA ALA A 59 -5.42 -15.12 6.20
C ALA A 59 -4.15 -15.99 6.33
N LYS A 60 -3.25 -15.68 7.27
CA LYS A 60 -2.07 -16.52 7.57
C LYS A 60 -2.45 -17.90 8.11
N ASN A 61 -3.53 -18.01 8.87
CA ASN A 61 -4.01 -19.29 9.41
C ASN A 61 -4.53 -20.24 8.30
N ILE A 62 -5.06 -19.71 7.19
CA ILE A 62 -5.43 -20.52 6.01
C ILE A 62 -4.21 -21.28 5.49
N GLY A 63 -3.03 -20.64 5.50
CA GLY A 63 -1.78 -21.26 5.06
C GLY A 63 -1.35 -22.46 5.88
N TRP A 64 -1.48 -22.35 7.20
CA TRP A 64 -1.24 -23.46 8.12
C TRP A 64 -2.21 -24.62 7.87
N GLY A 65 -3.50 -24.31 7.66
CA GLY A 65 -4.51 -25.32 7.34
C GLY A 65 -4.23 -26.05 6.03
N PHE A 66 -3.83 -25.32 4.98
CA PHE A 66 -3.45 -25.92 3.70
C PHE A 66 -2.28 -26.90 3.84
N ASN A 67 -1.26 -26.55 4.63
CA ASN A 67 -0.11 -27.42 4.87
C ASN A 67 -0.53 -28.73 5.57
N ILE A 68 -1.34 -28.63 6.63
CA ILE A 68 -1.86 -29.79 7.37
C ILE A 68 -2.72 -30.70 6.47
N LEU A 69 -3.65 -30.11 5.72
CA LEU A 69 -4.51 -30.86 4.79
C LEU A 69 -3.69 -31.56 3.71
N SER A 70 -2.69 -30.87 3.16
CA SER A 70 -1.83 -31.44 2.12
C SER A 70 -1.02 -32.63 2.64
N ILE A 71 -0.42 -32.51 3.84
CA ILE A 71 0.29 -33.62 4.48
C ILE A 71 -0.67 -34.79 4.74
N PHE A 72 -1.86 -34.52 5.26
CA PHE A 72 -2.87 -35.54 5.52
C PHE A 72 -3.27 -36.29 4.24
N SER A 73 -3.53 -35.58 3.14
CA SER A 73 -3.84 -36.20 1.84
C SER A 73 -2.68 -37.05 1.31
N VAL A 74 -1.44 -36.58 1.41
CA VAL A 74 -0.25 -37.33 0.98
C VAL A 74 -0.06 -38.58 1.83
N LEU A 75 -0.24 -38.49 3.15
CA LEU A 75 -0.14 -39.63 4.05
C LEU A 75 -1.24 -40.66 3.77
N LEU A 76 -2.46 -40.24 3.47
CA LEU A 76 -3.58 -41.15 3.25
C LEU A 76 -3.41 -41.93 1.94
N ILE A 77 -3.09 -41.23 0.85
CA ILE A 77 -2.90 -41.84 -0.48
C ILE A 77 -1.58 -42.60 -0.54
N GLY A 78 -0.49 -41.95 -0.12
CA GLY A 78 0.84 -42.53 -0.18
C GLY A 78 1.06 -43.63 0.87
N GLY A 79 0.44 -43.54 2.04
CA GLY A 79 0.44 -44.62 3.03
C GLY A 79 -0.24 -45.88 2.50
N TYR A 80 -1.35 -45.74 1.78
CA TYR A 80 -2.01 -46.87 1.12
C TYR A 80 -1.14 -47.51 0.03
N ALA A 81 -0.41 -46.71 -0.74
CA ALA A 81 0.53 -47.21 -1.76
C ALA A 81 1.74 -47.94 -1.13
N VAL A 82 2.22 -47.49 0.04
CA VAL A 82 3.28 -48.21 0.79
C VAL A 82 2.79 -49.59 1.24
N LEU A 83 1.54 -49.70 1.72
CA LEU A 83 0.96 -50.99 2.14
C LEU A 83 0.81 -51.99 0.99
N ARG A 84 0.71 -51.51 -0.24
CA ARG A 84 0.68 -52.32 -1.46
C ARG A 84 2.07 -52.63 -2.03
N GLU A 85 3.12 -52.15 -1.37
CA GLU A 85 4.53 -52.24 -1.83
C GLU A 85 4.80 -51.52 -3.17
N ASP A 86 3.89 -50.64 -3.61
CA ASP A 86 4.05 -49.85 -4.85
C ASP A 86 5.14 -48.78 -4.71
N ILE A 87 5.32 -48.23 -3.50
CA ILE A 87 6.33 -47.22 -3.18
C ILE A 87 7.01 -47.52 -1.84
N SER A 88 8.27 -47.08 -1.70
CA SER A 88 8.99 -47.18 -0.43
C SER A 88 8.60 -46.05 0.54
N VAL A 89 8.83 -46.28 1.82
CA VAL A 89 8.64 -45.27 2.88
C VAL A 89 9.47 -44.00 2.63
N GLY A 90 10.66 -44.14 2.02
CA GLY A 90 11.51 -43.00 1.69
C GLY A 90 10.92 -42.10 0.58
N ILE A 91 10.21 -42.70 -0.39
CA ILE A 91 9.50 -41.95 -1.44
C ILE A 91 8.34 -41.18 -0.82
N LEU A 92 7.56 -41.80 0.06
CA LEU A 92 6.48 -41.14 0.80
C LEU A 92 6.99 -39.94 1.61
N PHE A 93 8.08 -40.14 2.37
CA PHE A 93 8.71 -39.07 3.13
C PHE A 93 9.13 -37.90 2.24
N SER A 94 9.76 -38.19 1.09
CA SER A 94 10.18 -37.18 0.12
C SER A 94 8.99 -36.40 -0.44
N MET A 95 7.87 -37.07 -0.76
CA MET A 95 6.65 -36.42 -1.23
C MET A 95 6.08 -35.44 -0.19
N ILE A 96 6.05 -35.81 1.09
CA ILE A 96 5.60 -34.93 2.17
C ILE A 96 6.46 -33.66 2.20
N VAL A 97 7.78 -33.82 2.14
CA VAL A 97 8.74 -32.70 2.15
C VAL A 97 8.56 -31.79 0.94
N TYR A 98 8.36 -32.34 -0.26
CA TYR A 98 8.14 -31.53 -1.46
C TYR A 98 6.84 -30.73 -1.41
N VAL A 99 5.76 -31.34 -0.93
CA VAL A 99 4.46 -30.67 -0.80
C VAL A 99 4.52 -29.55 0.23
N GLN A 100 5.21 -29.76 1.36
CA GLN A 100 5.43 -28.69 2.35
C GLN A 100 6.21 -27.52 1.77
N GLN A 101 7.25 -27.79 0.97
CA GLN A 101 8.07 -26.75 0.36
C GLN A 101 7.35 -25.96 -0.73
N LEU A 102 6.32 -26.53 -1.37
CA LEU A 102 5.59 -25.86 -2.45
C LEU A 102 4.77 -24.65 -1.97
N TYR A 103 4.32 -24.66 -0.71
CA TYR A 103 3.45 -23.60 -0.18
C TYR A 103 4.15 -22.24 -0.08
N SER A 104 5.41 -22.21 0.39
CA SER A 104 6.13 -20.96 0.61
C SER A 104 6.39 -20.17 -0.68
N PRO A 105 6.90 -20.77 -1.77
CA PRO A 105 7.04 -20.10 -3.06
C PRO A 105 5.71 -19.59 -3.62
N ALA A 106 4.62 -20.34 -3.46
CA ALA A 106 3.31 -19.92 -3.94
C ALA A 106 2.82 -18.63 -3.26
N VAL A 107 2.99 -18.52 -1.94
CA VAL A 107 2.69 -17.28 -1.19
C VAL A 107 3.61 -16.15 -1.62
N ALA A 108 4.91 -16.41 -1.77
CA ALA A 108 5.89 -15.39 -2.16
C ALA A 108 5.56 -14.77 -3.53
N LEU A 109 5.06 -15.56 -4.48
CA LEU A 109 4.58 -15.06 -5.77
C LEU A 109 3.40 -14.10 -5.62
N GLY A 110 2.43 -14.42 -4.75
CA GLY A 110 1.30 -13.54 -4.46
C GLY A 110 1.72 -12.23 -3.79
N GLU A 111 2.64 -12.29 -2.84
CA GLU A 111 3.22 -11.10 -2.20
C GLU A 111 4.00 -10.23 -3.18
N THR A 112 4.79 -10.85 -4.07
CA THR A 112 5.51 -10.15 -5.14
C THR A 112 4.55 -9.46 -6.09
N TYR A 113 3.47 -10.14 -6.50
CA TYR A 113 2.42 -9.56 -7.33
C TYR A 113 1.77 -8.33 -6.67
N ASN A 114 1.43 -8.44 -5.38
CA ASN A 114 0.87 -7.32 -4.62
C ASN A 114 1.87 -6.15 -4.51
N SER A 115 3.16 -6.45 -4.36
CA SER A 115 4.23 -5.43 -4.31
C SER A 115 4.34 -4.69 -5.64
N ILE A 116 4.31 -5.39 -6.76
CA ILE A 116 4.30 -4.80 -8.10
C ILE A 116 3.06 -3.91 -8.28
N LYS A 117 1.87 -4.39 -7.90
CA LYS A 117 0.64 -3.58 -7.95
C LYS A 117 0.73 -2.31 -7.12
N ASN A 118 1.34 -2.38 -5.93
CA ASN A 118 1.53 -1.21 -5.07
C ASN A 118 2.56 -0.21 -5.64
N ALA A 119 3.55 -0.69 -6.40
CA ALA A 119 4.54 0.16 -7.06
C ALA A 119 4.02 0.83 -8.34
N GLN A 120 3.02 0.25 -8.99
CA GLN A 120 2.48 0.73 -10.27
C GLN A 120 2.09 2.22 -10.29
N PRO A 121 1.38 2.78 -9.28
CA PRO A 121 1.04 4.21 -9.29
C PRO A 121 2.26 5.13 -9.18
N SER A 122 3.29 4.71 -8.43
CA SER A 122 4.54 5.46 -8.30
C SER A 122 5.31 5.49 -9.62
N ILE A 123 5.37 4.34 -10.30
CA ILE A 123 5.99 4.24 -11.64
C ILE A 123 5.26 5.14 -12.62
N LEU A 124 3.92 5.11 -12.63
CA LEU A 124 3.12 5.97 -13.51
C LEU A 124 3.41 7.45 -13.26
N ARG A 125 3.45 7.89 -11.99
CA ARG A 125 3.81 9.27 -11.63
C ARG A 125 5.19 9.67 -12.13
N ILE A 126 6.19 8.81 -11.97
CA ILE A 126 7.55 9.07 -12.48
C ILE A 126 7.55 9.17 -14.01
N SER A 127 6.85 8.27 -14.71
CA SER A 127 6.71 8.33 -16.18
C SER A 127 6.08 9.64 -16.62
N THR A 128 4.98 10.04 -15.97
CA THR A 128 4.30 11.31 -16.27
C THR A 128 5.20 12.53 -16.04
N LEU A 129 6.05 12.50 -15.01
CA LEU A 129 7.01 13.57 -14.75
C LEU A 129 8.12 13.61 -15.83
N LEU A 130 8.63 12.45 -16.25
CA LEU A 130 9.65 12.35 -17.30
C LEU A 130 9.12 12.75 -18.68
N GLU A 131 7.85 12.43 -18.95
CA GLU A 131 7.16 12.81 -20.19
C GLU A 131 6.71 14.27 -20.22
N ASN A 132 6.76 14.98 -19.08
CA ASN A 132 6.33 16.36 -19.03
C ASN A 132 7.27 17.25 -19.85
N LYS A 133 6.79 17.68 -21.02
CA LYS A 133 7.48 18.57 -21.96
C LYS A 133 7.32 20.06 -21.62
N GLU A 134 6.73 20.42 -20.47
CA GLU A 134 6.68 21.80 -19.98
C GLU A 134 8.04 22.31 -19.46
N MET A 135 9.14 21.97 -20.13
CA MET A 135 10.36 22.75 -20.04
C MET A 135 10.29 23.82 -21.14
N VAL A 136 10.42 25.09 -20.75
CA VAL A 136 10.64 26.18 -21.70
C VAL A 136 11.79 25.75 -22.61
N GLU A 137 11.51 25.54 -23.90
CA GLU A 137 12.57 25.24 -24.85
C GLU A 137 13.53 26.43 -24.85
N GLU A 138 14.83 26.19 -24.59
CA GLU A 138 15.88 27.16 -24.91
C GLU A 138 15.88 27.35 -26.43
N ALA A 139 15.05 28.25 -26.91
CA ALA A 139 15.19 28.81 -28.23
C ALA A 139 16.40 29.73 -28.21
N ASP A 140 17.23 29.66 -29.25
CA ASP A 140 18.29 30.63 -29.53
C ASP A 140 17.64 31.95 -29.98
N PHE A 141 16.89 32.57 -29.06
CA PHE A 141 16.13 33.78 -29.30
C PHE A 141 17.08 34.96 -29.19
N CYS A 142 17.74 35.30 -30.30
CA CYS A 142 18.41 36.58 -30.44
C CYS A 142 17.35 37.64 -30.77
N PRO A 143 17.02 38.58 -29.85
CA PRO A 143 16.12 39.66 -30.17
C PRO A 143 16.73 40.52 -31.29
N GLU A 144 15.96 40.79 -32.35
CA GLU A 144 16.39 41.60 -33.51
C GLU A 144 16.67 43.09 -33.17
N GLY A 145 16.67 43.48 -31.90
CA GLY A 145 16.98 44.84 -31.45
C GLY A 145 17.00 45.02 -29.92
N SER A 146 17.24 46.25 -29.48
CA SER A 146 17.25 46.59 -28.05
C SER A 146 15.85 46.42 -27.44
N LEU A 147 15.75 45.59 -26.40
CA LEU A 147 14.52 45.39 -25.64
C LEU A 147 14.04 46.73 -25.07
N LYS A 148 12.82 47.14 -25.43
CA LYS A 148 12.23 48.43 -25.03
C LYS A 148 11.60 48.44 -23.63
N GLY A 149 11.69 47.33 -22.88
CA GLY A 149 11.18 47.22 -21.51
C GLY A 149 9.65 47.24 -21.37
N ASN A 150 8.91 46.98 -22.44
CA ASN A 150 7.45 46.96 -22.41
C ASN A 150 6.94 45.56 -22.04
N ILE A 151 6.44 45.39 -20.82
CA ILE A 151 5.91 44.11 -20.32
C ILE A 151 4.40 44.10 -20.56
N ILE A 152 3.94 43.23 -21.46
CA ILE A 152 2.53 42.97 -21.68
C ILE A 152 2.20 41.66 -20.99
N ILE A 153 1.47 41.73 -19.88
CA ILE A 153 1.00 40.54 -19.17
C ILE A 153 -0.34 40.14 -19.78
N SER A 154 -0.31 39.18 -20.70
CA SER A 154 -1.52 38.52 -21.18
C SER A 154 -1.95 37.45 -20.19
N ILE A 155 -2.97 37.72 -19.38
CA ILE A 155 -3.61 36.70 -18.54
C ILE A 155 -4.55 35.90 -19.45
N PRO A 156 -4.30 34.59 -19.69
CA PRO A 156 -5.25 33.78 -20.44
C PRO A 156 -6.51 33.59 -19.59
N LEU A 157 -7.63 34.21 -20.01
CA LEU A 157 -8.94 33.91 -19.43
C LEU A 157 -9.27 32.44 -19.71
N ARG A 158 -9.11 31.59 -18.70
CA ARG A 158 -9.70 30.24 -18.70
C ARG A 158 -11.20 30.42 -18.54
N LEU A 159 -11.92 30.46 -19.66
CA LEU A 159 -13.38 30.46 -19.67
C LEU A 159 -13.87 29.22 -18.91
N ARG A 160 -14.48 29.47 -17.75
CA ARG A 160 -15.15 28.48 -16.91
C ARG A 160 -16.45 28.12 -17.64
N THR A 161 -16.45 27.05 -18.43
CA THR A 161 -17.69 26.47 -18.96
C THR A 161 -18.47 25.91 -17.77
N MET A 162 -19.66 26.47 -17.57
CA MET A 162 -20.71 25.96 -16.68
C MET A 162 -21.21 24.60 -17.14
#